data_AF-A0A7H9HRN3-F1
#
_entry.id   AF-A0A7H9HRN3-F1
#
_cell.length_a   1.000
_cell.length_b   1.000
_cell.length_c   1.000
_cell.angle_alpha   90.00
_cell.angle_beta   90.00
_cell.angle_gamma   90.00
#
_symmetry.space_group_name_H-M   'P 1'
#
loop_
_entity.id
_entity.type
_entity.pdbx_description
1 polymer ?
#
loop_
_entity_poly.entity_id
_entity_poly.type
_entity_poly.pdbx_seq_one_letter_code
_entity_poly.pdbx_strand_id
1 'polypeptide(L)'
;MIFLKKFVAWIIMLIIALTQLLLYIPIFSCRDTGPSPVCIEQFRFSIIGSSAITEEFINSVKEVLKLISYLAIDMGWSTRMTDSEIYREENLVDTFDAENVYSVNHFGYCKKKHNSIVYCARNGHSGMDVLGILVRDIGIQLGMLSISHQNETTMVGDSLVLTYHLGLTSLKKFLKAKQTSTLSKVLLLEDGQTERTNNTGPPQFAKGVALARFLQLANAGVLIMLINEIAASTLCLLAVLAYGITLILKLKVRILITALKVAASTLIAIATITFTSTLLYFLALKTLEPSSDPLQPPTKWDIMQVSVGPGFVIGWIRYALQIILLPLVFLTIRYYRAREEPCQVVEEPNTGQLKDWA
;
A
#
# COMPACT_ATOMS: atom_id res chain seq x y z
N MET A 1 40.27 -4.77 24.63
CA MET A 1 38.99 -4.07 24.90
C MET A 1 38.43 -3.27 23.71
N ILE A 2 39.24 -2.60 22.89
CA ILE A 2 38.74 -1.72 21.80
C ILE A 2 38.07 -2.50 20.66
N PHE A 3 38.64 -3.64 20.27
CA PHE A 3 38.03 -4.54 19.26
C PHE A 3 36.68 -5.08 19.73
N LEU A 4 36.58 -5.48 21.00
CA LEU A 4 35.35 -5.97 21.62
C LEU A 4 34.22 -4.91 21.55
N LYS A 5 34.50 -3.65 21.90
CA LYS A 5 33.49 -2.56 21.81
C LYS A 5 33.01 -2.32 20.38
N LYS A 6 33.92 -2.36 19.41
CA LYS A 6 33.62 -2.19 17.98
C LYS A 6 32.78 -3.35 17.43
N PHE A 7 33.13 -4.56 17.84
CA PHE A 7 32.42 -5.78 17.48
C PHE A 7 31.01 -5.81 18.07
N VAL A 8 30.84 -5.41 19.34
CA VAL A 8 29.52 -5.30 19.98
C VAL A 8 28.63 -4.29 19.26
N ALA A 9 29.15 -3.10 18.92
CA ALA A 9 28.37 -2.10 18.19
C ALA A 9 27.96 -2.59 16.78
N TRP A 10 28.83 -3.33 16.11
CA TRP A 10 28.51 -3.98 14.84
C TRP A 10 27.42 -5.04 14.97
N ILE A 11 27.48 -5.90 15.99
CA ILE A 11 26.43 -6.90 16.27
C ILE A 11 25.08 -6.21 16.46
N ILE A 12 25.03 -5.12 17.23
CA ILE A 12 23.79 -4.37 17.46
C ILE A 12 23.26 -3.81 16.14
N MET A 13 24.10 -3.21 15.29
CA MET A 13 23.70 -2.74 13.96
C MET A 13 23.18 -3.87 13.08
N LEU A 14 23.84 -5.03 13.12
CA LEU A 14 23.45 -6.20 12.33
C LEU A 14 22.09 -6.74 12.77
N ILE A 15 21.85 -6.86 14.08
CA ILE A 15 20.56 -7.30 14.63
C ILE A 15 19.47 -6.34 14.18
N ILE A 16 19.65 -5.02 14.35
CA ILE A 16 18.64 -4.03 13.95
C ILE A 16 18.36 -4.09 12.44
N ALA A 17 19.41 -4.15 11.61
CA ALA A 17 19.26 -4.22 10.15
C ALA A 17 18.57 -5.53 9.70
N LEU A 18 18.87 -6.65 10.36
CA LEU A 18 18.25 -7.94 10.08
C LEU A 18 16.77 -7.95 10.52
N THR A 19 16.48 -7.46 11.73
CA THR A 19 15.10 -7.29 12.22
C THR A 19 14.29 -6.41 11.28
N GLN A 20 14.88 -5.31 10.77
CA GLN A 20 14.22 -4.45 9.80
C GLN A 20 13.80 -5.22 8.53
N LEU A 21 14.69 -6.05 7.98
CA LEU A 21 14.40 -6.84 6.80
C LEU A 21 13.32 -7.91 7.07
N LEU A 22 13.41 -8.59 8.21
CA LEU A 22 12.44 -9.59 8.64
C LEU A 22 11.02 -9.01 8.77
N LEU A 23 10.89 -7.76 9.23
CA LEU A 23 9.60 -7.08 9.35
C LEU A 23 8.92 -6.74 8.01
N TYR A 24 9.60 -6.90 6.87
CA TYR A 24 8.97 -6.79 5.54
C TYR A 24 8.29 -8.10 5.08
N ILE A 25 8.63 -9.24 5.67
CA ILE A 25 8.06 -10.55 5.29
C ILE A 25 6.52 -10.58 5.39
N PRO A 26 5.90 -10.05 6.48
CA PRO A 26 4.43 -10.00 6.62
C PRO A 26 3.69 -9.32 5.46
N ILE A 27 4.33 -8.43 4.71
CA ILE A 27 3.68 -7.70 3.61
C ILE A 27 3.35 -8.64 2.44
N PHE A 28 4.00 -9.80 2.37
CA PHE A 28 3.78 -10.81 1.34
C PHE A 28 2.78 -11.91 1.74
N SER A 29 2.14 -11.80 2.91
CA SER A 29 1.41 -12.93 3.51
C SER A 29 -0.01 -13.15 2.96
N CYS A 30 -0.64 -12.12 2.37
CA CYS A 30 -1.97 -12.22 1.77
C CYS A 30 -1.83 -12.62 0.29
N ARG A 31 -1.61 -13.92 0.01
CA ARG A 31 -1.46 -14.48 -1.34
C ARG A 31 -2.30 -15.75 -1.51
N ASP A 32 -2.56 -16.15 -2.76
CA ASP A 32 -3.23 -17.41 -3.17
C ASP A 32 -2.50 -18.66 -2.65
N THR A 33 -2.54 -18.93 -1.34
CA THR A 33 -1.92 -20.12 -0.76
C THR A 33 -2.84 -20.77 0.26
N GLY A 34 -3.55 -21.81 -0.18
CA GLY A 34 -4.06 -22.90 0.64
C GLY A 34 -5.10 -22.56 1.72
N PRO A 35 -5.58 -23.58 2.46
CA PRO A 35 -6.74 -23.50 3.35
C PRO A 35 -6.52 -22.75 4.68
N SER A 36 -5.33 -22.20 4.93
CA SER A 36 -5.06 -21.39 6.12
C SER A 36 -4.08 -20.25 5.82
N PRO A 37 -4.47 -19.24 5.01
CA PRO A 37 -3.60 -18.14 4.68
C PRO A 37 -3.54 -17.17 5.87
N VAL A 38 -2.38 -17.09 6.51
CA VAL A 38 -2.08 -16.05 7.51
C VAL A 38 -1.95 -14.72 6.76
N CYS A 39 -3.03 -13.96 6.66
CA CYS A 39 -3.01 -12.60 6.13
C CYS A 39 -2.73 -11.60 7.25
N ILE A 40 -1.63 -10.85 7.14
CA ILE A 40 -1.28 -9.74 8.02
C ILE A 40 -1.65 -8.47 7.28
N GLU A 41 -2.88 -8.03 7.48
CA GLU A 41 -3.42 -6.88 6.77
C GLU A 41 -2.88 -5.53 7.28
N GLN A 42 -2.73 -4.59 6.37
CA GLN A 42 -2.51 -3.17 6.66
C GLN A 42 -3.79 -2.51 7.17
N PHE A 43 -4.92 -2.89 6.57
CA PHE A 43 -6.25 -2.48 7.00
C PHE A 43 -7.29 -3.50 6.61
N ARG A 44 -8.45 -3.40 7.26
CA ARG A 44 -9.65 -4.11 6.86
C ARG A 44 -10.69 -3.10 6.43
N PHE A 45 -11.44 -3.41 5.38
CA PHE A 45 -12.60 -2.63 5.04
C PHE A 45 -13.82 -3.52 4.85
N SER A 46 -14.98 -2.98 5.20
CA SER A 46 -16.31 -3.52 4.89
C SER A 46 -17.14 -2.44 4.24
N ILE A 47 -18.09 -2.85 3.40
CA ILE A 47 -19.02 -1.93 2.75
C ILE A 47 -20.20 -1.73 3.70
N ILE A 48 -20.54 -0.48 4.00
CA ILE A 48 -21.70 -0.12 4.81
C ILE A 48 -22.58 0.82 4.01
N GLY A 49 -23.84 0.42 3.79
CA GLY A 49 -24.88 1.26 3.21
C GLY A 49 -25.51 2.19 4.25
N SER A 50 -24.74 3.08 4.85
CA SER A 50 -25.23 3.92 5.96
C SER A 50 -26.03 5.15 5.52
N SER A 51 -25.85 5.60 4.26
CA SER A 51 -26.58 6.73 3.69
C SER A 51 -27.57 6.26 2.63
N ALA A 52 -28.74 6.92 2.53
CA ALA A 52 -29.78 6.55 1.56
C ALA A 52 -29.28 6.55 0.10
N ILE A 53 -28.39 7.50 -0.25
CA ILE A 53 -27.79 7.60 -1.59
C ILE A 53 -26.84 6.42 -1.85
N THR A 54 -26.05 6.08 -0.84
CA THR A 54 -25.11 4.95 -0.91
C THR A 54 -25.86 3.62 -0.99
N GLU A 55 -26.93 3.47 -0.20
CA GLU A 55 -27.78 2.29 -0.20
C GLU A 55 -28.44 2.08 -1.57
N GLU A 56 -29.01 3.13 -2.16
CA GLU A 56 -29.59 3.08 -3.51
C GLU A 56 -28.55 2.72 -4.58
N PHE A 57 -27.36 3.32 -4.52
CA PHE A 57 -26.27 2.99 -5.44
C PHE A 57 -25.80 1.54 -5.27
N ILE A 58 -25.55 1.10 -4.03
CA ILE A 58 -25.12 -0.27 -3.72
C ILE A 58 -26.18 -1.27 -4.18
N ASN A 59 -27.47 -1.03 -3.89
CA ASN A 59 -28.56 -1.91 -4.30
C ASN A 59 -28.69 -1.97 -5.82
N SER A 60 -28.54 -0.83 -6.52
CA SER A 60 -28.52 -0.81 -7.99
C SER A 60 -27.38 -1.65 -8.56
N VAL A 61 -26.17 -1.53 -7.99
CA VAL A 61 -25.02 -2.34 -8.40
C VAL A 61 -25.24 -3.82 -8.08
N LYS A 62 -25.82 -4.14 -6.91
CA LYS A 62 -26.18 -5.52 -6.54
C LYS A 62 -27.14 -6.13 -7.54
N GLU A 63 -28.20 -5.43 -7.93
CA GLU A 63 -29.17 -5.94 -8.91
C GLU A 63 -28.55 -6.14 -10.29
N VAL A 64 -27.68 -5.23 -10.73
CA VAL A 64 -26.92 -5.42 -11.97
C VAL A 64 -26.00 -6.64 -11.88
N LEU A 65 -25.33 -6.85 -10.74
CA LEU A 65 -24.46 -8.01 -10.53
C LEU A 65 -25.27 -9.31 -10.49
N LYS A 66 -26.43 -9.33 -9.82
CA LYS A 66 -27.37 -10.48 -9.84
C LYS A 66 -27.80 -10.81 -11.27
N LEU A 67 -28.18 -9.80 -12.05
CA LEU A 67 -28.56 -9.97 -13.45
C LEU A 67 -27.41 -10.56 -14.28
N ILE A 68 -26.18 -10.06 -14.10
CA ILE A 68 -25.00 -10.60 -14.78
C ILE A 68 -24.72 -12.03 -14.34
N SER A 69 -24.88 -12.35 -13.05
CA SER A 69 -24.72 -13.72 -12.54
C SER A 69 -25.75 -14.67 -13.15
N TYR A 70 -27.03 -14.27 -13.24
CA TYR A 70 -28.06 -15.07 -13.89
C TYR A 70 -27.78 -15.27 -15.37
N LEU A 71 -27.41 -14.21 -16.10
CA LEU A 71 -27.02 -14.32 -17.50
C LEU A 71 -25.82 -15.26 -17.68
N ALA A 72 -24.81 -15.17 -16.81
CA ALA A 72 -23.67 -16.07 -16.82
C ALA A 72 -24.11 -17.54 -16.63
N ILE A 73 -24.95 -17.81 -15.64
CA ILE A 73 -25.47 -19.15 -15.37
C ILE A 73 -26.25 -19.68 -16.59
N ASP A 74 -27.15 -18.87 -17.15
CA ASP A 74 -28.03 -19.21 -18.28
C ASP A 74 -27.28 -19.42 -19.59
N MET A 75 -26.20 -18.66 -19.82
CA MET A 75 -25.32 -18.86 -20.99
C MET A 75 -24.48 -20.15 -20.90
N GLY A 76 -24.71 -20.96 -19.86
CA GLY A 76 -24.03 -22.23 -19.68
C GLY A 76 -22.59 -22.07 -19.20
N TRP A 77 -22.28 -20.98 -18.51
CA TRP A 77 -21.00 -20.89 -17.79
C TRP A 77 -21.01 -21.74 -16.52
N SER A 78 -22.13 -22.18 -15.95
CA SER A 78 -22.12 -23.00 -14.72
C SER A 78 -22.08 -24.52 -14.98
N THR A 79 -21.36 -25.28 -14.14
CA THR A 79 -21.19 -26.76 -14.27
C THR A 79 -22.47 -27.56 -14.02
N ARG A 80 -23.51 -26.94 -13.43
CA ARG A 80 -24.78 -27.63 -13.09
C ARG A 80 -25.97 -26.84 -13.60
N MET A 81 -26.19 -26.83 -14.92
CA MET A 81 -27.33 -26.12 -15.54
C MET A 81 -28.71 -26.59 -15.06
N THR A 82 -28.81 -27.65 -14.25
CA THR A 82 -30.06 -28.24 -13.75
C THR A 82 -30.28 -28.10 -12.24
N ASP A 83 -29.37 -27.47 -11.49
CA ASP A 83 -29.47 -27.36 -10.04
C ASP A 83 -30.03 -25.99 -9.60
N SER A 84 -31.26 -25.98 -9.07
CA SER A 84 -31.93 -24.76 -8.60
C SER A 84 -31.18 -24.05 -7.47
N GLU A 85 -30.26 -24.74 -6.78
CA GLU A 85 -29.46 -24.15 -5.71
C GLU A 85 -28.47 -23.09 -6.21
N ILE A 86 -28.08 -23.11 -7.50
CA ILE A 86 -27.13 -22.14 -8.07
C ILE A 86 -27.73 -20.73 -8.15
N TYR A 87 -29.06 -20.60 -8.19
CA TYR A 87 -29.75 -19.31 -8.23
C TYR A 87 -29.96 -18.68 -6.85
N ARG A 88 -29.58 -19.37 -5.76
CA ARG A 88 -29.65 -18.80 -4.41
C ARG A 88 -28.69 -17.62 -4.30
N GLU A 89 -29.12 -16.57 -3.61
CA GLU A 89 -28.34 -15.32 -3.47
C GLU A 89 -26.94 -15.54 -2.88
N GLU A 90 -26.78 -16.57 -2.04
CA GLU A 90 -25.50 -16.98 -1.44
C GLU A 90 -24.45 -17.48 -2.45
N ASN A 91 -24.89 -17.91 -3.63
CA ASN A 91 -24.06 -18.44 -4.71
C ASN A 91 -23.83 -17.43 -5.86
N LEU A 92 -24.47 -16.25 -5.79
CA LEU A 92 -24.31 -15.18 -6.78
C LEU A 92 -23.19 -14.22 -6.39
N VAL A 93 -22.87 -13.26 -7.27
CA VAL A 93 -21.83 -12.26 -6.99
C VAL A 93 -22.27 -11.34 -5.84
N ASP A 94 -21.64 -11.49 -4.67
CA ASP A 94 -22.05 -10.85 -3.41
C ASP A 94 -21.07 -9.75 -2.92
N THR A 95 -20.23 -9.19 -3.81
CA THR A 95 -19.16 -8.24 -3.47
C THR A 95 -19.57 -7.10 -2.54
N PHE A 96 -20.80 -6.61 -2.62
CA PHE A 96 -21.29 -5.50 -1.80
C PHE A 96 -22.14 -5.93 -0.58
N ASP A 97 -22.08 -7.20 -0.21
CA ASP A 97 -22.69 -7.70 1.02
C ASP A 97 -21.99 -7.11 2.26
N ALA A 98 -22.78 -6.75 3.29
CA ALA A 98 -22.28 -6.13 4.51
C ALA A 98 -21.49 -7.12 5.38
N GLU A 99 -21.73 -8.42 5.21
CA GLU A 99 -21.01 -9.49 5.91
C GLU A 99 -19.58 -9.69 5.39
N ASN A 100 -19.27 -9.15 4.21
CA ASN A 100 -17.97 -9.31 3.57
C ASN A 100 -16.95 -8.33 4.16
N VAL A 101 -15.86 -8.90 4.68
CA VAL A 101 -14.73 -8.16 5.24
C VAL A 101 -13.48 -8.44 4.41
N TYR A 102 -12.91 -7.39 3.84
CA TYR A 102 -11.71 -7.46 3.02
C TYR A 102 -10.49 -7.08 3.86
N SER A 103 -9.60 -8.03 4.10
CA SER A 103 -8.31 -7.83 4.78
C SER A 103 -7.24 -7.52 3.73
N VAL A 104 -6.74 -6.28 3.69
CA VAL A 104 -5.90 -5.77 2.58
C VAL A 104 -4.46 -5.57 3.01
N ASN A 105 -3.55 -5.95 2.13
CA ASN A 105 -2.11 -5.71 2.22
C ASN A 105 -1.58 -5.10 0.91
N HIS A 106 -0.34 -4.61 0.90
CA HIS A 106 0.23 -3.96 -0.28
C HIS A 106 0.33 -4.87 -1.50
N PHE A 107 0.50 -6.18 -1.31
CA PHE A 107 0.68 -7.14 -2.39
C PHE A 107 -0.52 -8.07 -2.63
N GLY A 108 -1.60 -7.95 -1.85
CA GLY A 108 -2.77 -8.82 -1.97
C GLY A 108 -3.79 -8.58 -0.88
N TYR A 109 -4.90 -9.32 -0.95
CA TYR A 109 -6.01 -9.19 -0.02
C TYR A 109 -6.67 -10.55 0.21
N CYS A 110 -7.44 -10.67 1.29
CA CYS A 110 -8.25 -11.83 1.59
C CYS A 110 -9.67 -11.40 1.91
N LYS A 111 -10.64 -12.10 1.32
CA LYS A 111 -12.06 -11.94 1.62
C LYS A 111 -12.45 -12.87 2.76
N LYS A 112 -13.17 -12.35 3.75
CA LYS A 112 -13.72 -13.12 4.87
C LYS A 112 -15.23 -12.93 4.92
N LYS A 113 -15.95 -14.03 5.16
CA LYS A 113 -17.39 -14.06 5.39
C LYS A 113 -17.65 -14.89 6.65
N HIS A 114 -18.44 -14.37 7.59
CA HIS A 114 -18.66 -15.01 8.91
C HIS A 114 -17.38 -15.43 9.64
N ASN A 115 -16.33 -14.59 9.57
CA ASN A 115 -15.00 -14.85 10.14
C ASN A 115 -14.24 -16.06 9.56
N SER A 116 -14.77 -16.70 8.52
CA SER A 116 -14.07 -17.70 7.71
C SER A 116 -13.44 -17.04 6.48
N ILE A 117 -12.23 -17.47 6.10
CA ILE A 117 -11.56 -16.96 4.91
C ILE A 117 -12.17 -17.67 3.70
N VAL A 118 -12.75 -16.88 2.79
CA VAL A 118 -13.34 -17.40 1.55
C VAL A 118 -12.23 -17.67 0.55
N TYR A 119 -11.43 -16.65 0.24
CA TYR A 119 -10.27 -16.77 -0.63
C TYR A 119 -9.29 -15.61 -0.38
N CYS A 120 -8.06 -15.75 -0.87
CA CYS A 120 -7.04 -14.70 -0.90
C CYS A 120 -6.52 -14.54 -2.31
N ALA A 121 -6.39 -13.30 -2.78
CA ALA A 121 -5.90 -13.01 -4.12
C ALA A 121 -4.76 -11.98 -4.10
N ARG A 122 -3.83 -12.11 -5.06
CA ARG A 122 -2.75 -11.14 -5.23
C ARG A 122 -3.26 -9.84 -5.86
N ASN A 123 -2.68 -8.72 -5.46
CA ASN A 123 -3.09 -7.41 -5.98
C ASN A 123 -2.35 -6.98 -7.25
N GLY A 124 -1.40 -7.77 -7.73
CA GLY A 124 -0.57 -7.44 -8.90
C GLY A 124 0.08 -6.06 -8.72
N HIS A 125 -0.13 -5.17 -9.69
CA HIS A 125 0.37 -3.79 -9.67
C HIS A 125 -0.60 -2.78 -9.02
N SER A 126 -1.79 -3.23 -8.61
CA SER A 126 -2.86 -2.37 -8.09
C SER A 126 -2.77 -2.13 -6.58
N GLY A 127 -1.67 -2.51 -5.91
CA GLY A 127 -1.38 -2.16 -4.52
C GLY A 127 -2.53 -2.42 -3.54
N MET A 128 -2.90 -1.41 -2.76
CA MET A 128 -4.03 -1.37 -1.83
C MET A 128 -5.30 -0.69 -2.42
N ASP A 129 -5.47 -0.63 -3.74
CA ASP A 129 -6.59 0.08 -4.38
C ASP A 129 -7.93 -0.58 -4.04
N VAL A 130 -8.69 0.02 -3.11
CA VAL A 130 -9.96 -0.51 -2.62
C VAL A 130 -10.98 -0.72 -3.74
N LEU A 131 -11.12 0.23 -4.66
CA LEU A 131 -12.05 0.10 -5.78
C LEU A 131 -11.59 -0.98 -6.77
N GLY A 132 -10.28 -1.05 -7.01
CA GLY A 132 -9.69 -2.14 -7.78
C GLY A 132 -9.92 -3.51 -7.15
N ILE A 133 -9.87 -3.62 -5.81
CA ILE A 133 -10.13 -4.86 -5.08
C ILE A 133 -11.59 -5.29 -5.26
N LEU A 134 -12.55 -4.37 -5.16
CA LEU A 134 -13.97 -4.69 -5.39
C LEU A 134 -14.23 -5.16 -6.83
N VAL A 135 -13.65 -4.47 -7.81
CA VAL A 135 -13.75 -4.88 -9.22
C VAL A 135 -13.10 -6.25 -9.43
N ARG A 136 -11.96 -6.52 -8.78
CA ARG A 136 -11.31 -7.83 -8.85
C ARG A 136 -12.17 -8.93 -8.25
N ASP A 137 -12.80 -8.68 -7.10
CA ASP A 137 -13.69 -9.63 -6.44
C ASP A 137 -14.89 -10.00 -7.33
N ILE A 138 -15.52 -9.00 -7.98
CA ILE A 138 -16.57 -9.25 -8.99
C ILE A 138 -16.05 -10.21 -10.07
N GLY A 139 -14.86 -9.94 -10.62
CA GLY A 139 -14.28 -10.78 -11.67
C GLY A 139 -13.92 -12.19 -11.19
N ILE A 140 -13.42 -12.35 -9.95
CA ILE A 140 -13.11 -13.65 -9.36
C ILE A 140 -14.39 -14.46 -9.17
N GLN A 141 -15.44 -13.86 -8.60
CA GLN A 141 -16.71 -14.54 -8.39
C GLN A 141 -17.39 -14.91 -9.72
N LEU A 142 -17.35 -14.03 -10.72
CA LEU A 142 -17.80 -14.38 -12.08
C LEU A 142 -16.97 -15.52 -12.70
N GLY A 143 -15.66 -15.54 -12.45
CA GLY A 143 -14.78 -16.64 -12.87
C GLY A 143 -15.13 -17.96 -12.17
N MET A 144 -15.48 -17.93 -10.88
CA MET A 144 -15.92 -19.11 -10.13
C MET A 144 -17.24 -19.68 -10.67
N LEU A 145 -18.10 -18.83 -11.23
CA LEU A 145 -19.32 -19.24 -11.91
C LEU A 145 -19.06 -19.87 -13.29
N SER A 146 -17.84 -19.79 -13.85
CA SER A 146 -17.48 -20.29 -15.18
C SER A 146 -16.83 -21.68 -15.17
N ILE A 147 -17.35 -22.61 -15.97
CA ILE A 147 -16.85 -23.97 -16.22
C ILE A 147 -15.46 -23.91 -16.84
N SER A 148 -15.28 -22.99 -17.79
CA SER A 148 -14.04 -22.92 -18.58
C SER A 148 -12.91 -22.20 -17.86
N HIS A 149 -13.20 -21.40 -16.83
CA HIS A 149 -12.22 -20.53 -16.16
C HIS A 149 -12.18 -20.74 -14.64
N GLN A 150 -12.73 -21.86 -14.14
CA GLN A 150 -12.76 -22.17 -12.71
C GLN A 150 -11.36 -22.27 -12.08
N ASN A 151 -10.34 -22.59 -12.88
CA ASN A 151 -8.94 -22.63 -12.47
C ASN A 151 -8.19 -21.30 -12.69
N GLU A 152 -8.79 -20.33 -13.41
CA GLU A 152 -8.18 -19.07 -13.83
C GLU A 152 -8.97 -17.84 -13.35
N THR A 153 -9.67 -17.98 -12.22
CA THR A 153 -10.52 -16.92 -11.65
C THR A 153 -9.75 -15.62 -11.38
N THR A 154 -8.47 -15.73 -11.02
CA THR A 154 -7.56 -14.60 -10.82
C THR A 154 -7.32 -13.81 -12.11
N MET A 155 -7.25 -14.48 -13.26
CA MET A 155 -7.05 -13.83 -14.56
C MET A 155 -8.28 -13.03 -15.00
N VAL A 156 -9.48 -13.56 -14.74
CA VAL A 156 -10.75 -12.83 -14.97
C VAL A 156 -10.82 -11.59 -14.09
N GLY A 157 -10.48 -11.73 -12.81
CA GLY A 157 -10.35 -10.62 -11.87
C GLY A 157 -9.39 -9.53 -12.34
N ASP A 158 -8.16 -9.90 -12.72
CA ASP A 158 -7.16 -8.94 -13.20
C ASP A 158 -7.55 -8.25 -14.52
N SER A 159 -8.19 -8.98 -15.43
CA SER A 159 -8.72 -8.43 -16.68
C SER A 159 -9.81 -7.39 -16.44
N LEU A 160 -10.68 -7.63 -15.45
CA LEU A 160 -11.73 -6.69 -15.10
C LEU A 160 -11.16 -5.44 -14.42
N VAL A 161 -10.16 -5.59 -13.56
CA VAL A 161 -9.42 -4.46 -12.96
C VAL A 161 -8.74 -3.60 -14.03
N LEU A 162 -8.09 -4.23 -15.01
CA LEU A 162 -7.48 -3.52 -16.13
C LEU A 162 -8.54 -2.74 -16.92
N THR A 163 -9.66 -3.38 -17.23
CA THR A 163 -10.80 -2.76 -17.94
C THR A 163 -11.34 -1.55 -17.16
N TYR A 164 -11.50 -1.68 -15.84
CA TYR A 164 -11.90 -0.59 -14.97
C TYR A 164 -10.90 0.59 -15.00
N HIS A 165 -9.60 0.32 -14.92
CA HIS A 165 -8.57 1.36 -14.98
C HIS A 165 -8.54 2.10 -16.32
N LEU A 166 -8.74 1.38 -17.43
CA LEU A 166 -8.87 1.96 -18.76
C LEU A 166 -10.16 2.77 -18.87
N GLY A 167 -11.28 2.23 -18.39
CA GLY A 167 -12.59 2.89 -18.34
C GLY A 167 -12.54 4.20 -17.58
N LEU A 168 -11.96 4.22 -16.38
CA LEU A 168 -11.77 5.45 -15.59
C LEU A 168 -10.92 6.50 -16.32
N THR A 169 -9.86 6.05 -17.00
CA THR A 169 -8.98 6.95 -17.75
C THR A 169 -9.72 7.58 -18.92
N SER A 170 -10.49 6.77 -19.65
CA SER A 170 -11.33 7.22 -20.76
C SER A 170 -12.45 8.15 -20.28
N LEU A 171 -13.15 7.79 -19.20
CA LEU A 171 -14.22 8.60 -18.61
C LEU A 171 -13.69 9.95 -18.12
N LYS A 172 -12.53 9.98 -17.46
CA LYS A 172 -11.88 11.23 -17.05
C LYS A 172 -11.51 12.11 -18.26
N LYS A 173 -10.95 11.51 -19.31
CA LYS A 173 -10.63 12.23 -20.56
C LYS A 173 -11.90 12.79 -21.20
N PHE A 174 -12.98 12.01 -21.25
CA PHE A 174 -14.27 12.44 -21.77
C PHE A 174 -14.88 13.57 -20.94
N LEU A 175 -14.89 13.45 -19.60
CA LEU A 175 -15.39 14.48 -18.70
C LEU A 175 -14.54 15.76 -18.73
N LYS A 176 -13.24 15.66 -19.01
CA LYS A 176 -12.38 16.84 -19.23
C LYS A 176 -12.61 17.47 -20.61
N ALA A 177 -12.86 16.65 -21.64
CA ALA A 177 -13.23 17.08 -22.99
C ALA A 177 -14.67 17.63 -23.07
N LYS A 178 -15.51 17.38 -22.04
CA LYS A 178 -16.85 17.97 -21.87
C LYS A 178 -16.84 19.49 -21.88
N GLN A 179 -15.69 20.10 -21.61
CA GLN A 179 -15.52 21.54 -21.68
C GLN A 179 -15.34 22.08 -23.11
N THR A 180 -15.14 21.22 -24.13
CA THR A 180 -14.82 21.65 -25.50
C THR A 180 -15.58 20.96 -26.65
N SER A 181 -16.29 19.83 -26.46
CA SER A 181 -16.91 19.08 -27.57
C SER A 181 -18.46 18.98 -27.52
N THR A 182 -19.10 19.05 -28.68
CA THR A 182 -20.56 19.05 -28.90
C THR A 182 -21.24 17.72 -28.55
N LEU A 183 -20.57 16.58 -28.76
CA LEU A 183 -21.14 15.25 -28.51
C LEU A 183 -21.32 14.94 -27.01
N SER A 184 -20.45 15.51 -26.17
CA SER A 184 -20.57 15.42 -24.70
C SER A 184 -21.74 16.25 -24.15
N LYS A 185 -22.18 17.27 -24.89
CA LYS A 185 -23.39 18.04 -24.55
C LYS A 185 -24.63 17.22 -24.88
N VAL A 186 -24.69 16.58 -26.05
CA VAL A 186 -25.85 15.79 -26.49
C VAL A 186 -26.12 14.58 -25.57
N LEU A 187 -25.09 13.79 -25.20
CA LEU A 187 -25.26 12.61 -24.35
C LEU A 187 -25.57 12.92 -22.87
N LEU A 188 -25.41 14.17 -22.43
CA LEU A 188 -25.61 14.59 -21.03
C LEU A 188 -26.74 15.62 -20.88
N LEU A 189 -27.44 15.95 -21.98
CA LEU A 189 -28.62 16.82 -22.03
C LEU A 189 -29.91 16.06 -22.29
N GLU A 190 -29.89 14.73 -22.34
CA GLU A 190 -31.10 13.91 -22.40
C GLU A 190 -31.72 13.72 -21.01
N ASP A 191 -31.80 14.81 -20.25
CA ASP A 191 -32.78 14.97 -19.18
C ASP A 191 -33.51 16.28 -19.52
N GLY A 192 -34.68 16.13 -20.11
CA GLY A 192 -35.42 17.21 -20.74
C GLY A 192 -35.81 18.31 -19.76
N GLN A 193 -35.62 19.56 -20.19
CA GLN A 193 -36.31 20.76 -19.71
C GLN A 193 -36.45 20.96 -18.19
N THR A 194 -35.56 21.76 -17.61
CA THR A 194 -36.03 22.96 -16.90
C THR A 194 -34.97 24.06 -16.96
N GLU A 195 -35.29 25.14 -17.66
CA GLU A 195 -34.62 26.42 -17.43
C GLU A 195 -34.88 26.88 -15.99
N ARG A 196 -33.85 27.49 -15.40
CA ARG A 196 -33.89 28.31 -14.17
C ARG A 196 -34.27 27.60 -12.86
N THR A 197 -33.26 27.02 -12.22
CA THR A 197 -32.90 27.36 -10.83
C THR A 197 -31.47 26.89 -10.54
N ASN A 198 -30.67 27.79 -10.00
CA ASN A 198 -29.33 27.63 -9.43
C ASN A 198 -28.77 26.18 -9.26
N ASN A 199 -27.77 25.85 -10.09
CA ASN A 199 -26.52 25.21 -9.67
C ASN A 199 -26.52 23.79 -9.04
N THR A 200 -27.42 22.87 -9.42
CA THR A 200 -27.36 21.50 -8.86
C THR A 200 -27.64 20.38 -9.88
N GLY A 201 -26.60 19.94 -10.62
CA GLY A 201 -26.56 18.63 -11.30
C GLY A 201 -25.52 18.48 -12.45
N PRO A 202 -24.58 17.49 -12.42
CA PRO A 202 -23.97 16.85 -11.28
C PRO A 202 -22.43 17.08 -11.27
N PRO A 203 -21.93 18.15 -10.64
CA PRO A 203 -20.49 18.29 -10.32
C PRO A 203 -19.97 17.19 -9.39
N GLN A 204 -20.82 16.25 -8.97
CA GLN A 204 -20.52 15.18 -8.02
C GLN A 204 -19.92 13.93 -8.70
N PHE A 205 -20.39 13.53 -9.89
CA PHE A 205 -19.79 12.38 -10.61
C PHE A 205 -18.35 12.65 -11.05
N ALA A 206 -18.06 13.88 -11.53
CA ALA A 206 -16.69 14.29 -11.86
C ALA A 206 -15.77 14.26 -10.62
N LYS A 207 -16.29 14.61 -9.44
CA LYS A 207 -15.56 14.49 -8.16
C LYS A 207 -15.29 13.04 -7.80
N GLY A 208 -16.28 12.14 -7.94
CA GLY A 208 -16.12 10.71 -7.70
C GLY A 208 -15.07 10.07 -8.62
N VAL A 209 -15.12 10.35 -9.93
CA VAL A 209 -14.13 9.86 -10.90
C VAL A 209 -12.74 10.44 -10.63
N ALA A 210 -12.65 11.72 -10.24
CA ALA A 210 -11.38 12.33 -9.87
C ALA A 210 -10.79 11.71 -8.60
N LEU A 211 -11.62 11.45 -7.58
CA LEU A 211 -11.22 10.80 -6.33
C LEU A 211 -10.76 9.36 -6.57
N ALA A 212 -11.53 8.56 -7.30
CA ALA A 212 -11.16 7.19 -7.67
C ALA A 212 -9.81 7.15 -8.40
N ARG A 213 -9.59 8.08 -9.35
CA ARG A 213 -8.31 8.18 -10.06
C ARG A 213 -7.17 8.65 -9.16
N PHE A 214 -7.44 9.56 -8.23
CA PHE A 214 -6.44 10.01 -7.25
C PHE A 214 -6.03 8.85 -6.34
N LEU A 215 -6.98 8.10 -5.78
CA LEU A 215 -6.73 6.93 -4.95
C LEU A 215 -5.92 5.87 -5.69
N GLN A 216 -6.27 5.59 -6.95
CA GLN A 216 -5.52 4.66 -7.80
C GLN A 216 -4.06 5.10 -7.98
N LEU A 217 -3.82 6.38 -8.32
CA LEU A 217 -2.48 6.91 -8.58
C LEU A 217 -1.64 6.99 -7.30
N ALA A 218 -2.25 7.47 -6.20
CA ALA A 218 -1.62 7.56 -4.90
C ALA A 218 -1.16 6.18 -4.43
N ASN A 219 -2.02 5.17 -4.58
CA ASN A 219 -1.71 3.81 -4.21
C ASN A 219 -0.59 3.18 -5.06
N ALA A 220 -0.59 3.40 -6.37
CA ALA A 220 0.53 2.98 -7.23
C ALA A 220 1.86 3.63 -6.80
N GLY A 221 1.81 4.92 -6.41
CA GLY A 221 2.95 5.63 -5.85
C GLY A 221 3.45 5.02 -4.53
N VAL A 222 2.53 4.73 -3.58
CA VAL A 222 2.86 4.08 -2.31
C VAL A 222 3.53 2.73 -2.52
N LEU A 223 3.03 1.92 -3.46
CA LEU A 223 3.62 0.62 -3.78
C LEU A 223 5.07 0.75 -4.31
N ILE A 224 5.32 1.68 -5.24
CA ILE A 224 6.67 1.92 -5.77
C ILE A 224 7.61 2.39 -4.67
N MET A 225 7.17 3.32 -3.82
CA MET A 225 7.97 3.82 -2.70
C MET A 225 8.31 2.70 -1.71
N LEU A 226 7.37 1.80 -1.41
CA LEU A 226 7.61 0.64 -0.56
C LEU A 226 8.65 -0.33 -1.15
N ILE A 227 8.59 -0.61 -2.45
CA ILE A 227 9.58 -1.47 -3.13
C ILE A 227 10.98 -0.83 -3.05
N ASN A 228 11.08 0.49 -3.25
CA ASN A 228 12.32 1.22 -3.10
C ASN A 228 12.84 1.20 -1.65
N GLU A 229 11.95 1.25 -0.66
CA GLU A 229 12.32 1.12 0.75
C GLU A 229 12.89 -0.26 1.08
N ILE A 230 12.28 -1.33 0.56
CA ILE A 230 12.80 -2.70 0.69
C ILE A 230 14.19 -2.81 0.05
N ALA A 231 14.37 -2.26 -1.15
CA ALA A 231 15.66 -2.25 -1.84
C ALA A 231 16.73 -1.43 -1.10
N ALA A 232 16.37 -0.28 -0.52
CA ALA A 232 17.27 0.50 0.32
C ALA A 232 17.63 -0.25 1.62
N SER A 233 16.68 -0.97 2.20
CA SER A 233 16.89 -1.77 3.42
C SER A 233 17.84 -2.94 3.16
N THR A 234 17.70 -3.63 2.03
CA THR A 234 18.64 -4.71 1.64
C THR A 234 20.03 -4.16 1.36
N LEU A 235 20.15 -3.02 0.69
CA LEU A 235 21.44 -2.34 0.47
C LEU A 235 22.10 -1.93 1.80
N CYS A 236 21.31 -1.42 2.76
CA CYS A 236 21.81 -1.08 4.08
C CYS A 236 22.33 -2.31 4.83
N LEU A 237 21.63 -3.45 4.76
CA LEU A 237 22.10 -4.71 5.36
C LEU A 237 23.42 -5.17 4.73
N LEU A 238 23.54 -5.12 3.40
CA LEU A 238 24.78 -5.44 2.69
C LEU A 238 25.94 -4.53 3.13
N ALA A 239 25.69 -3.24 3.32
CA ALA A 239 26.69 -2.30 3.83
C ALA A 239 27.14 -2.64 5.27
N VAL A 240 26.20 -3.03 6.15
CA VAL A 240 26.51 -3.47 7.53
C VAL A 240 27.31 -4.79 7.54
N LEU A 241 26.97 -5.74 6.67
CA LEU A 241 27.71 -6.99 6.51
C LEU A 241 29.12 -6.76 5.99
N ALA A 242 29.27 -5.97 4.92
CA ALA A 242 30.57 -5.59 4.39
C ALA A 242 31.43 -4.89 5.46
N TYR A 243 30.82 -4.02 6.26
CA TYR A 243 31.50 -3.38 7.39
C TYR A 243 32.00 -4.39 8.42
N GLY A 244 31.19 -5.39 8.78
CA GLY A 244 31.60 -6.50 9.64
C GLY A 244 32.80 -7.28 9.10
N ILE A 245 32.80 -7.61 7.81
CA ILE A 245 33.91 -8.32 7.14
C ILE A 245 35.20 -7.49 7.23
N THR A 246 35.14 -6.18 6.96
CA THR A 246 36.34 -5.32 7.07
C THR A 246 36.87 -5.23 8.49
N LEU A 247 35.99 -5.30 9.50
CA LEU A 247 36.36 -5.29 10.91
C LEU A 247 37.10 -6.57 11.30
N ILE A 248 36.66 -7.73 10.81
CA ILE A 248 37.31 -9.04 11.03
C ILE A 248 38.67 -9.09 10.33
N LEU A 249 38.73 -8.66 9.07
CA LEU A 249 39.96 -8.66 8.26
C LEU A 249 40.92 -7.51 8.58
N LYS A 250 40.56 -6.61 9.50
CA LYS A 250 41.33 -5.40 9.89
C LYS A 250 41.67 -4.48 8.69
N LEU A 251 40.89 -4.54 7.61
CA LEU A 251 41.05 -3.70 6.42
C LEU A 251 40.50 -2.29 6.71
N LYS A 252 41.33 -1.26 6.51
CA LYS A 252 40.93 0.14 6.70
C LYS A 252 40.36 0.70 5.39
N VAL A 253 39.06 0.54 5.18
CA VAL A 253 38.37 1.06 3.99
C VAL A 253 37.50 2.26 4.36
N ARG A 254 38.01 3.48 4.13
CA ARG A 254 37.30 4.74 4.45
C ARG A 254 36.01 4.91 3.65
N ILE A 255 35.98 4.40 2.42
CA ILE A 255 34.84 4.46 1.50
C ILE A 255 33.61 3.75 2.09
N LEU A 256 33.81 2.63 2.77
CA LEU A 256 32.74 1.81 3.33
C LEU A 256 32.00 2.51 4.48
N ILE A 257 32.73 3.28 5.28
CA ILE A 257 32.18 4.10 6.35
C ILE A 257 31.28 5.21 5.79
N THR A 258 31.71 5.87 4.71
CA THR A 258 30.90 6.87 4.02
C THR A 258 29.67 6.23 3.37
N ALA A 259 29.84 5.07 2.73
CA ALA A 259 28.74 4.32 2.12
C ALA A 259 27.67 3.92 3.14
N LEU A 260 28.07 3.48 4.34
CA LEU A 260 27.13 3.13 5.42
C LEU A 260 26.31 4.34 5.89
N LYS A 261 26.92 5.54 5.99
CA LYS A 261 26.17 6.77 6.31
C LYS A 261 25.16 7.12 5.25
N VAL A 262 25.58 7.07 3.98
CA VAL A 262 24.70 7.40 2.86
C VAL A 262 23.55 6.41 2.83
N ALA A 263 23.81 5.11 2.93
CA ALA A 263 22.78 4.07 2.94
C ALA A 263 21.79 4.22 4.12
N ALA A 264 22.27 4.48 5.34
CA ALA A 264 21.38 4.69 6.48
C ALA A 264 20.55 5.99 6.36
N SER A 265 21.15 7.06 5.82
CA SER A 265 20.49 8.36 5.62
C SER A 265 19.46 8.31 4.49
N THR A 266 19.75 7.60 3.40
CA THR A 266 18.79 7.39 2.32
C THR A 266 17.65 6.48 2.77
N LEU A 267 17.95 5.44 3.55
CA LEU A 267 16.92 4.54 4.08
C LEU A 267 15.91 5.28 4.95
N ILE A 268 16.36 6.12 5.90
CA ILE A 268 15.43 6.88 6.75
C ILE A 268 14.63 7.91 5.94
N ALA A 269 15.24 8.56 4.93
CA ALA A 269 14.55 9.51 4.08
C ALA A 269 13.47 8.85 3.21
N ILE A 270 13.73 7.66 2.68
CA ILE A 270 12.71 6.91 1.93
C ILE A 270 11.61 6.43 2.88
N ALA A 271 11.98 5.97 4.07
CA ALA A 271 11.03 5.49 5.07
C ALA A 271 10.10 6.59 5.62
N THR A 272 10.60 7.81 5.82
CA THR A 272 9.73 8.95 6.19
C THR A 272 8.72 9.22 5.10
N ILE A 273 9.13 9.19 3.83
CA ILE A 273 8.25 9.40 2.68
C ILE A 273 7.21 8.28 2.54
N THR A 274 7.60 7.01 2.67
CA THR A 274 6.65 5.89 2.61
C THR A 274 5.66 5.94 3.76
N PHE A 275 6.14 6.14 4.99
CA PHE A 275 5.29 6.21 6.17
C PHE A 275 4.28 7.36 6.09
N THR A 276 4.72 8.56 5.71
CA THR A 276 3.82 9.72 5.53
C THR A 276 2.83 9.52 4.39
N SER A 277 3.24 8.92 3.27
CA SER A 277 2.35 8.63 2.15
C SER A 277 1.27 7.61 2.53
N THR A 278 1.64 6.55 3.26
CA THR A 278 0.71 5.55 3.77
C THR A 278 -0.26 6.15 4.78
N LEU A 279 0.22 7.03 5.67
CA LEU A 279 -0.63 7.75 6.62
C LEU A 279 -1.64 8.65 5.90
N LEU A 280 -1.20 9.42 4.90
CA LEU A 280 -2.08 10.27 4.09
C LEU A 280 -3.12 9.45 3.33
N TYR A 281 -2.72 8.29 2.79
CA TYR A 281 -3.64 7.36 2.15
C TYR A 281 -4.70 6.85 3.13
N PHE A 282 -4.30 6.48 4.35
CA PHE A 282 -5.24 6.08 5.39
C PHE A 282 -6.18 7.20 5.82
N LEU A 283 -5.68 8.42 5.97
CA LEU A 283 -6.51 9.57 6.27
C LEU A 283 -7.53 9.82 5.15
N ALA A 284 -7.11 9.71 3.88
CA ALA A 284 -8.02 9.81 2.74
C ALA A 284 -9.11 8.71 2.77
N LEU A 285 -8.75 7.47 3.10
CA LEU A 285 -9.75 6.41 3.28
C LEU A 285 -10.68 6.67 4.47
N LYS A 286 -10.17 7.22 5.57
CA LYS A 286 -10.98 7.59 6.74
C LYS A 286 -11.99 8.70 6.44
N THR A 287 -11.74 9.56 5.46
CA THR A 287 -12.74 10.54 5.00
C THR A 287 -13.95 9.92 4.29
N LEU A 288 -13.90 8.63 3.96
CA LEU A 288 -14.99 7.87 3.36
C LEU A 288 -15.82 7.10 4.41
N GLU A 289 -15.46 7.20 5.69
CA GLU A 289 -16.24 6.62 6.78
C GLU A 289 -17.38 7.54 7.20
N PRO A 290 -18.53 6.97 7.59
CA PRO A 290 -19.60 7.74 8.20
C PRO A 290 -19.12 8.41 9.49
N SER A 291 -19.46 9.70 9.63
CA SER A 291 -19.30 10.43 10.88
C SER A 291 -20.00 9.67 12.02
N SER A 292 -19.26 9.43 13.11
CA SER A 292 -19.81 8.82 14.34
C SER A 292 -20.72 9.77 15.12
N ASP A 293 -20.71 11.06 14.77
CA ASP A 293 -21.51 12.08 15.43
C ASP A 293 -22.93 12.13 14.85
N PRO A 294 -23.99 11.92 15.66
CA PRO A 294 -25.38 11.98 15.22
C PRO A 294 -25.85 13.39 14.83
N LEU A 295 -25.01 14.41 15.06
CA LEU A 295 -25.27 15.82 14.81
C LEU A 295 -24.61 16.35 13.53
N GLN A 296 -23.73 15.58 12.89
CA GLN A 296 -23.15 15.98 11.61
C GLN A 296 -24.00 15.44 10.47
N PRO A 297 -24.31 16.27 9.44
CA PRO A 297 -24.99 15.78 8.26
C PRO A 297 -24.13 14.68 7.62
N PRO A 298 -24.70 13.52 7.25
CA PRO A 298 -23.94 12.44 6.65
C PRO A 298 -23.16 12.98 5.47
N THR A 299 -21.86 12.75 5.47
CA THR A 299 -21.05 13.01 4.29
C THR A 299 -21.66 12.17 3.16
N LYS A 300 -21.97 12.79 2.01
CA LYS A 300 -22.85 12.18 1.00
C LYS A 300 -22.33 10.88 0.35
N TRP A 301 -21.16 10.39 0.76
CA TRP A 301 -20.44 9.26 0.17
C TRP A 301 -19.88 8.31 1.24
N ASP A 302 -20.65 8.08 2.31
CA ASP A 302 -20.29 7.17 3.41
C ASP A 302 -20.53 5.71 2.99
N ILE A 303 -19.53 5.11 2.35
CA ILE A 303 -19.65 3.79 1.69
C ILE A 303 -18.92 2.68 2.45
N MET A 304 -17.92 3.01 3.26
CA MET A 304 -16.99 2.02 3.79
C MET A 304 -16.64 2.28 5.24
N GLN A 305 -16.48 1.21 6.00
CA GLN A 305 -15.83 1.24 7.30
C GLN A 305 -14.42 0.66 7.17
N VAL A 306 -13.42 1.37 7.68
CA VAL A 306 -11.99 1.06 7.53
C VAL A 306 -11.35 0.93 8.91
N SER A 307 -10.88 -0.26 9.26
CA SER A 307 -10.14 -0.50 10.50
C SER A 307 -8.66 -0.73 10.23
N VAL A 308 -7.81 -0.23 11.12
CA VAL A 308 -6.36 -0.38 11.02
C VAL A 308 -5.98 -1.82 11.35
N GLY A 309 -5.10 -2.40 10.53
CA GLY A 309 -4.60 -3.76 10.70
C GLY A 309 -3.23 -3.83 11.39
N PRO A 310 -2.80 -5.03 11.80
CA PRO A 310 -1.50 -5.26 12.43
C PRO A 310 -0.32 -4.91 11.51
N GLY A 311 -0.48 -4.99 10.19
CA GLY A 311 0.52 -4.61 9.21
C GLY A 311 0.91 -3.13 9.28
N PHE A 312 -0.03 -2.26 9.65
CA PHE A 312 0.24 -0.83 9.87
C PHE A 312 1.07 -0.59 11.13
N VAL A 313 0.77 -1.32 12.21
CA VAL A 313 1.54 -1.29 13.46
C VAL A 313 2.98 -1.78 13.22
N ILE A 314 3.16 -2.82 12.41
CA ILE A 314 4.48 -3.28 11.97
C ILE A 314 5.20 -2.17 11.17
N GLY A 315 4.49 -1.36 10.38
CA GLY A 315 5.02 -0.16 9.74
C GLY A 315 5.61 0.85 10.74
N TRP A 316 4.88 1.15 11.81
CA TRP A 316 5.37 2.03 12.88
C TRP A 316 6.62 1.48 13.57
N ILE A 317 6.64 0.19 13.91
CA ILE A 317 7.80 -0.45 14.54
C ILE A 317 9.03 -0.36 13.62
N ARG A 318 8.86 -0.62 12.32
CA ARG A 318 9.92 -0.48 11.32
C ARG A 318 10.46 0.94 11.27
N TYR A 319 9.59 1.93 11.25
CA TYR A 319 9.99 3.33 11.22
C TYR A 319 10.75 3.74 12.50
N ALA A 320 10.29 3.30 13.67
CA ALA A 320 10.98 3.51 14.94
C ALA A 320 12.39 2.89 14.96
N LEU A 321 12.55 1.66 14.41
CA LEU A 321 13.86 1.02 14.29
C LEU A 321 14.82 1.80 13.39
N GLN A 322 14.34 2.39 12.28
CA GLN A 322 15.17 3.24 11.41
C GLN A 322 15.62 4.53 12.12
N ILE A 323 14.74 5.14 12.92
CA ILE A 323 15.08 6.32 13.74
C ILE A 323 16.19 5.98 14.75
N ILE A 324 16.18 4.77 15.33
CA ILE A 324 17.21 4.32 16.27
C ILE A 324 18.52 3.95 15.53
N LEU A 325 18.42 3.36 14.34
CA LEU A 325 19.58 2.93 13.56
C LEU A 325 20.48 4.10 13.14
N LEU A 326 19.88 5.22 12.71
CA LEU A 326 20.63 6.39 12.24
C LEU A 326 21.65 6.94 13.27
N PRO A 327 21.27 7.34 14.50
CA PRO A 327 22.23 7.85 15.47
C PRO A 327 23.28 6.79 15.82
N LEU A 328 22.92 5.50 15.81
CA LEU A 328 23.85 4.41 16.09
C LEU A 328 24.93 4.29 15.00
N VAL A 329 24.57 4.46 13.73
CA VAL A 329 25.52 4.56 12.60
C VAL A 329 26.40 5.81 12.73
N PHE A 330 25.84 6.96 13.10
CA PHE A 330 26.64 8.18 13.26
C PHE A 330 27.61 8.11 14.46
N LEU A 331 27.18 7.54 15.59
CA LEU A 331 27.98 7.36 16.79
C LEU A 331 29.13 6.39 16.55
N THR A 332 28.88 5.24 15.91
CA THR A 332 29.92 4.28 15.55
C THR A 332 30.99 4.93 14.69
N ILE A 333 30.60 5.77 13.74
CA ILE A 333 31.56 6.42 12.84
C ILE A 333 32.34 7.53 13.54
N ARG A 334 31.68 8.34 14.38
CA ARG A 334 32.37 9.37 15.17
C ARG A 334 33.40 8.75 16.11
N TYR A 335 33.06 7.63 16.75
CA TYR A 335 33.99 6.86 17.58
C TYR A 335 35.19 6.32 16.79
N TYR A 336 35.01 5.98 15.51
CA TYR A 336 36.12 5.58 14.64
C TYR A 336 36.99 6.77 14.20
N ARG A 337 36.40 7.93 13.88
CA ARG A 337 37.13 9.10 13.36
C ARG A 337 37.88 9.90 14.44
N ALA A 338 37.28 10.11 15.61
CA ALA A 338 37.85 10.93 16.70
C ALA A 338 39.13 10.37 17.34
N ARG A 339 39.57 9.18 16.95
CA ARG A 339 40.78 8.52 17.45
C ARG A 339 41.81 8.23 16.36
N GLU A 340 41.55 8.68 15.12
CA GLU A 340 42.52 8.68 14.03
C GLU A 340 43.41 9.93 14.04
N GLU A 341 43.05 10.99 14.77
CA GLU A 341 43.94 12.12 15.00
C GLU A 341 45.00 11.72 16.04
N PRO A 342 46.28 11.54 15.66
CA PRO A 342 47.34 11.43 16.66
C PRO A 342 47.41 12.75 17.42
N CYS A 343 47.52 12.70 18.76
CA CYS A 343 47.96 13.85 19.54
C CYS A 343 49.22 14.41 18.87
N GLN A 344 49.13 15.62 18.30
CA GLN A 344 50.31 16.33 17.88
C GLN A 344 51.16 16.54 19.13
N VAL A 345 52.30 15.86 19.19
CA VAL A 345 53.36 16.17 20.14
C VAL A 345 53.76 17.60 19.82
N VAL A 346 53.41 18.52 20.71
CA VAL A 346 53.92 19.89 20.69
C VAL A 346 55.42 19.76 20.93
N GLU A 347 56.23 19.92 19.89
CA GLU A 347 57.67 20.12 20.05
C GLU A 347 57.86 21.39 20.91
N GLU A 348 58.46 21.23 22.08
CA GLU A 348 58.92 22.34 22.90
C GLU A 348 59.88 23.22 22.09
N PRO A 349 59.81 24.56 22.21
CA PRO A 349 60.76 25.43 21.56
C PRO A 349 62.12 25.25 22.23
N ASN A 350 63.08 24.71 21.49
CA ASN A 350 64.49 24.64 21.89
C ASN A 350 65.02 26.06 22.16
N THR A 351 64.97 26.49 23.41
CA THR A 351 65.79 27.59 23.91
C THR A 351 67.21 27.08 24.15
N GLY A 352 68.16 27.61 23.39
CA GLY A 352 69.56 27.63 23.80
C GLY A 352 70.55 27.09 22.77
N GLN A 353 71.06 28.00 21.92
CA GLN A 353 72.47 27.99 21.55
C GLN A 353 72.90 29.40 21.12
N LEU A 354 73.29 30.19 22.13
CA LEU A 354 74.21 31.30 21.98
C LEU A 354 75.61 30.70 22.03
N LYS A 355 76.35 30.74 20.92
CA LYS A 355 77.81 30.64 20.92
C LYS A 355 78.41 31.29 19.67
N ASP A 356 79.40 32.14 19.96
CA ASP A 356 80.56 32.52 19.15
C ASP A 356 80.41 33.64 18.11
N TRP A 357 80.58 34.89 18.58
CA TRP A 357 81.26 35.99 17.87
C TRP A 357 82.12 36.79 18.88
N ALA A 358 83.42 36.48 18.95
CA ALA A 358 84.54 37.39 19.25
C ALA A 358 85.85 36.59 19.27
#